data_AF-A0A834WK95-F1
#
_entry.id   AF-A0A834WK95-F1
#
_cell.length_a   1.000
_cell.length_b   1.000
_cell.length_c   1.000
_cell.angle_alpha   90.00
_cell.angle_beta   90.00
_cell.angle_gamma   90.00
#
_symmetry.space_group_name_H-M   'P 1'
#
loop_
_entity.id
_entity.type
_entity.pdbx_description
1 polymer ?
#
loop_
_entity_poly.entity_id
_entity_poly.type
_entity_poly.pdbx_seq_one_letter_code
_entity_poly.pdbx_strand_id
1 'polypeptide(L)'
;MALKGNNMVIVIMGVLVLVMNMMAAVEAIVVDVASLNRSSFPAGFVFGTSSSAYISEKISDRSNGDVAVDSYHRYKEDVGIMKSINLYAYRFSISWSRILPSLQPFVTLFHWDLPQTLQDEYGGFFNSRIINDFEEYAEVCFKEFGDRVKYWITLNEPWTYSMNIYTSTNPYLASHYQLLAHAAIVKLYKTKY
;
A
#
# COMPACT_ATOMS: atom_id res chain seq x y z
N MET A 1 -43.68 -36.59 34.48
CA MET A 1 -44.77 -37.06 33.60
C MET A 1 -44.16 -37.45 32.27
N ALA A 2 -43.99 -38.76 32.00
CA ALA A 2 -43.26 -39.26 30.84
C ALA A 2 -44.13 -39.18 29.57
N LEU A 3 -43.62 -38.58 28.51
CA LEU A 3 -44.27 -38.55 27.20
C LEU A 3 -44.32 -39.99 26.64
N LYS A 4 -45.50 -40.49 26.29
CA LYS A 4 -45.67 -41.82 25.66
C LYS A 4 -44.90 -41.87 24.32
N GLY A 5 -44.38 -43.03 23.97
CA GLY A 5 -43.36 -43.26 22.92
C GLY A 5 -43.55 -42.49 21.60
N ASN A 6 -44.78 -42.35 21.09
CA ASN A 6 -45.02 -41.60 19.84
C ASN A 6 -44.78 -40.10 19.98
N ASN A 7 -45.11 -39.50 21.13
CA ASN A 7 -44.88 -38.07 21.36
C ASN A 7 -43.39 -37.77 21.55
N MET A 8 -42.62 -38.71 22.10
CA MET A 8 -41.18 -38.57 22.27
C MET A 8 -40.45 -38.61 20.92
N VAL A 9 -40.89 -39.46 19.98
CA VAL A 9 -40.33 -39.51 18.61
C VAL A 9 -40.60 -38.20 17.86
N ILE A 10 -41.79 -37.63 17.97
CA ILE A 10 -42.14 -36.35 17.34
C ILE A 10 -41.29 -35.20 17.91
N VAL A 11 -41.07 -35.18 19.22
CA VAL A 11 -40.21 -34.17 19.87
C VAL A 11 -38.76 -34.33 19.40
N ILE A 12 -38.24 -35.56 19.32
CA ILE A 12 -36.88 -35.81 18.85
C ILE A 12 -36.72 -35.40 17.38
N MET A 13 -37.67 -35.74 16.50
CA MET A 13 -37.64 -35.32 15.09
C MET A 13 -37.74 -33.80 14.96
N GLY A 14 -38.58 -33.14 15.76
CA GLY A 14 -38.70 -31.68 15.78
C GLY A 14 -37.40 -30.98 16.20
N VAL A 15 -36.73 -31.50 17.24
CA VAL A 15 -35.43 -30.98 17.69
C VAL A 15 -34.35 -31.24 16.64
N LEU A 16 -34.32 -32.41 16.00
CA LEU A 16 -33.39 -32.72 14.90
C LEU A 16 -33.56 -31.77 13.71
N VAL A 17 -34.80 -31.51 13.29
CA VAL A 17 -35.09 -30.55 12.22
C VAL A 17 -34.66 -29.15 12.62
N LEU A 18 -34.89 -28.74 13.88
CA LEU A 18 -34.46 -27.44 14.37
C LEU A 18 -32.94 -27.29 14.36
N VAL A 19 -32.21 -28.31 14.83
CA VAL A 19 -30.74 -28.35 14.83
C VAL A 19 -30.18 -28.35 13.41
N MET A 20 -30.78 -29.11 12.49
CA MET A 20 -30.38 -29.11 11.07
C MET A 20 -30.59 -27.73 10.41
N ASN A 21 -31.72 -27.05 10.69
CA ASN A 21 -31.96 -25.70 10.21
C ASN A 21 -30.99 -24.68 10.83
N MET A 22 -30.61 -24.86 12.10
CA MET A 22 -29.62 -24.02 12.76
C MET A 22 -28.22 -24.21 12.15
N MET A 23 -27.81 -25.45 11.84
CA MET A 23 -26.54 -25.74 11.16
C MET A 23 -26.51 -25.17 9.73
N ALA A 24 -27.60 -25.29 8.96
CA ALA A 24 -27.71 -24.67 7.63
C ALA A 24 -27.66 -23.14 7.70
N ALA A 25 -28.26 -22.54 8.73
CA ALA A 25 -28.15 -21.10 8.97
C ALA A 25 -26.72 -20.67 9.37
N VAL A 26 -25.96 -21.51 10.09
CA VAL A 26 -24.56 -21.25 10.41
C VAL A 26 -23.68 -21.30 9.16
N GLU A 27 -23.91 -22.24 8.23
CA GLU A 27 -23.26 -22.25 6.91
C GLU A 27 -23.58 -21.00 6.07
N ALA A 28 -24.82 -20.49 6.14
CA ALA A 28 -25.22 -19.26 5.46
C ALA A 28 -24.65 -17.97 6.09
N ILE A 29 -24.26 -18.01 7.38
CA ILE A 29 -23.68 -16.87 8.12
C ILE A 29 -22.14 -16.86 8.03
N VAL A 30 -21.50 -17.94 7.57
CA VAL A 30 -20.17 -17.85 6.96
C VAL A 30 -20.35 -17.09 5.65
N VAL A 31 -20.48 -15.77 5.76
CA VAL A 31 -20.43 -14.85 4.63
C VAL A 31 -19.18 -15.22 3.87
N ASP A 32 -19.43 -15.78 2.69
CA ASP A 32 -18.47 -16.47 1.86
C ASP A 32 -17.44 -15.46 1.35
N VAL A 33 -16.42 -15.18 2.16
CA VAL A 33 -15.29 -14.35 1.75
C VAL A 33 -14.59 -14.98 0.53
N ALA A 34 -14.79 -16.29 0.29
CA ALA A 34 -14.31 -16.98 -0.92
C ALA A 34 -15.20 -16.74 -2.16
N SER A 35 -16.44 -16.24 -2.02
CA SER A 35 -17.30 -15.86 -3.16
C SER A 35 -16.96 -14.50 -3.77
N LEU A 36 -16.33 -13.61 -3.01
CA LEU A 36 -15.94 -12.29 -3.48
C LEU A 36 -14.69 -12.42 -4.36
N ASN A 37 -14.82 -12.04 -5.63
CA ASN A 37 -13.73 -12.04 -6.58
C ASN A 37 -13.75 -10.77 -7.43
N ARG A 38 -12.84 -10.64 -8.39
CA ARG A 38 -12.70 -9.41 -9.21
C ARG A 38 -13.97 -9.03 -9.97
N SER A 39 -14.81 -10.00 -10.37
CA SER A 39 -16.08 -9.71 -11.07
C SER A 39 -17.19 -9.26 -10.12
N SER A 40 -17.00 -9.35 -8.81
CA SER A 40 -17.94 -8.81 -7.81
C SER A 40 -17.88 -7.29 -7.73
N PHE A 41 -16.91 -6.64 -8.39
CA PHE A 41 -16.70 -5.19 -8.37
C PHE A 41 -17.01 -4.59 -9.75
N PRO A 42 -17.35 -3.29 -9.84
CA PRO A 42 -17.63 -2.63 -11.11
C PRO A 42 -16.49 -2.77 -12.12
N ALA A 43 -16.84 -2.82 -13.41
CA ALA A 43 -15.85 -2.79 -14.48
C ALA A 43 -14.98 -1.53 -14.37
N GLY A 44 -13.65 -1.71 -14.41
CA GLY A 44 -12.68 -0.63 -14.21
C GLY A 44 -12.23 -0.44 -12.76
N PHE A 45 -12.73 -1.24 -11.80
CA PHE A 45 -12.23 -1.21 -10.42
C PHE A 45 -10.75 -1.61 -10.38
N VAL A 46 -9.91 -0.73 -9.83
CA VAL A 46 -8.46 -0.94 -9.73
C VAL A 46 -8.15 -1.68 -8.43
N PHE A 47 -7.64 -2.91 -8.56
CA PHE A 47 -7.07 -3.67 -7.44
C PHE A 47 -5.56 -3.51 -7.44
N GLY A 48 -4.97 -3.15 -6.29
CA GLY A 48 -3.54 -2.92 -6.17
C GLY A 48 -2.99 -3.25 -4.78
N THR A 49 -1.71 -2.95 -4.62
CA THR A 49 -0.95 -3.00 -3.36
C THR A 49 -0.16 -1.70 -3.24
N SER A 50 0.21 -1.29 -2.04
CA SER A 50 0.95 -0.05 -1.77
C SER A 50 2.31 -0.35 -1.14
N SER A 51 3.27 0.56 -1.37
CA SER A 51 4.58 0.56 -0.72
C SER A 51 5.04 2.00 -0.54
N SER A 52 5.92 2.26 0.43
CA SER A 52 6.54 3.56 0.67
C SER A 52 8.04 3.48 0.41
N ALA A 53 8.66 4.62 0.03
CA ALA A 53 10.11 4.69 -0.13
C ALA A 53 10.84 4.48 1.21
N TYR A 54 10.25 4.96 2.30
CA TYR A 54 10.71 4.71 3.66
C TYR A 54 9.74 3.75 4.37
N ILE A 55 10.13 2.48 4.47
CA ILE A 55 9.53 1.50 5.38
C ILE A 55 10.51 1.42 6.54
N SER A 56 10.05 1.72 7.76
CA SER A 56 10.89 1.97 8.94
C SER A 56 11.79 0.77 9.33
N GLU A 57 12.92 0.61 8.66
CA GLU A 57 14.20 0.14 9.17
C GLU A 57 15.32 0.85 8.39
N LYS A 58 16.17 1.62 9.08
CA LYS A 58 17.40 2.14 8.48
C LYS A 58 18.37 0.97 8.30
N ILE A 59 18.73 0.65 7.07
CA ILE A 59 19.99 -0.07 6.84
C ILE A 59 21.10 0.88 7.29
N SER A 60 21.98 0.42 8.18
CA SER A 60 22.97 1.26 8.87
C SER A 60 23.94 1.97 7.91
N ASP A 61 24.12 1.44 6.70
CA ASP A 61 24.97 1.98 5.63
C ASP A 61 24.20 2.80 4.57
N ARG A 62 22.87 2.95 4.71
CA ARG A 62 21.97 3.60 3.74
C ARG A 62 21.93 2.95 2.35
N SER A 63 22.34 1.70 2.22
CA SER A 63 22.15 0.94 0.98
C SER A 63 20.67 0.70 0.69
N ASN A 64 20.35 0.35 -0.55
CA ASN A 64 18.98 0.03 -0.99
C ASN A 64 18.98 -1.21 -1.91
N GLY A 65 17.79 -1.63 -2.33
CA GLY A 65 17.58 -2.80 -3.18
C GLY A 65 17.71 -2.55 -4.69
N ASP A 66 18.17 -1.37 -5.14
CA ASP A 66 18.15 -1.01 -6.58
C ASP A 66 19.03 -1.94 -7.42
N VAL A 67 20.20 -2.32 -6.88
CA VAL A 67 21.14 -3.24 -7.52
C VAL A 67 21.23 -4.57 -6.76
N ALA A 68 21.26 -4.52 -5.42
CA ALA A 68 21.48 -5.69 -4.55
C ALA A 68 22.69 -6.53 -5.01
N VAL A 69 22.54 -7.86 -5.17
CA VAL A 69 23.59 -8.74 -5.72
C VAL A 69 23.57 -8.84 -7.26
N ASP A 70 22.73 -8.03 -7.90
CA ASP A 70 22.54 -7.94 -9.34
C ASP A 70 22.19 -9.29 -10.02
N SER A 71 21.48 -10.18 -9.31
CA SER A 71 21.03 -11.47 -9.87
C SER A 71 20.16 -11.31 -11.12
N TYR A 72 19.62 -10.11 -11.40
CA TYR A 72 18.89 -9.86 -12.65
C TYR A 72 19.79 -9.99 -13.88
N HIS A 73 20.98 -9.39 -13.87
CA HIS A 73 21.94 -9.52 -14.96
C HIS A 73 22.84 -10.75 -14.81
N ARG A 74 23.02 -11.22 -13.58
CA ARG A 74 24.04 -12.24 -13.21
C ARG A 74 23.50 -13.64 -12.97
N TYR A 75 22.21 -13.88 -13.21
CA TYR A 75 21.58 -15.19 -12.93
C TYR A 75 22.30 -16.39 -13.57
N LYS A 76 22.99 -16.20 -14.71
CA LYS A 76 23.76 -17.27 -15.36
C LYS A 76 24.98 -17.69 -14.53
N GLU A 77 25.65 -16.73 -13.90
CA GLU A 77 26.74 -17.00 -12.97
C GLU A 77 26.22 -17.68 -11.71
N ASP A 78 25.10 -17.20 -11.16
CA ASP A 78 24.46 -17.79 -9.99
C ASP A 78 24.10 -19.27 -10.22
N VAL A 79 23.50 -19.58 -11.37
CA VAL A 79 23.20 -20.97 -11.78
C VAL A 79 24.48 -21.78 -12.02
N GLY A 80 25.52 -21.16 -12.59
CA GLY A 80 26.83 -21.79 -12.79
C GLY A 80 27.48 -22.22 -11.48
N ILE A 81 27.41 -21.35 -10.46
CA ILE A 81 27.89 -21.64 -9.11
C ILE A 81 27.07 -22.79 -8.51
N MET A 82 25.73 -22.74 -8.56
CA MET A 82 24.86 -23.80 -8.03
C MET A 82 25.18 -25.17 -8.66
N LYS A 83 25.47 -25.19 -9.97
CA LYS A 83 25.91 -26.40 -10.66
C LYS A 83 27.27 -26.89 -10.16
N SER A 84 28.23 -25.98 -9.95
CA SER A 84 29.59 -26.32 -9.49
C SER A 84 29.63 -26.96 -8.09
N ILE A 85 28.65 -26.62 -7.23
CA ILE A 85 28.51 -27.18 -5.88
C ILE A 85 27.45 -28.31 -5.81
N ASN A 86 27.04 -28.85 -6.95
CA ASN A 86 26.13 -30.00 -7.06
C ASN A 86 24.74 -29.81 -6.41
N LEU A 87 24.17 -28.60 -6.51
CA LEU A 87 22.78 -28.33 -6.10
C LEU A 87 21.81 -28.77 -7.20
N TYR A 88 20.76 -29.49 -6.79
CA TYR A 88 19.75 -30.06 -7.71
C TYR A 88 18.48 -29.23 -7.87
N ALA A 89 18.24 -28.26 -6.99
CA ALA A 89 17.05 -27.43 -7.02
C ALA A 89 17.38 -26.00 -6.62
N TYR A 90 16.78 -25.04 -7.33
CA TYR A 90 16.88 -23.62 -7.03
C TYR A 90 15.47 -23.03 -6.95
N ARG A 91 15.11 -22.54 -5.77
CA ARG A 91 13.84 -21.83 -5.54
C ARG A 91 14.12 -20.33 -5.59
N PHE A 92 13.44 -19.63 -6.49
CA PHE A 92 13.44 -18.17 -6.57
C PHE A 92 12.00 -17.65 -6.66
N SER A 93 11.79 -16.37 -6.36
CA SER A 93 10.52 -15.68 -6.53
C SER A 93 10.51 -14.86 -7.81
N ILE A 94 9.32 -14.68 -8.38
CA ILE A 94 9.11 -13.85 -9.55
C ILE A 94 8.67 -12.45 -9.09
N SER A 95 9.35 -11.41 -9.56
CA SER A 95 8.98 -10.02 -9.30
C SER A 95 7.76 -9.62 -10.15
N TRP A 96 6.62 -9.41 -9.50
CA TRP A 96 5.35 -9.07 -10.16
C TRP A 96 5.44 -7.78 -11.01
N SER A 97 6.08 -6.74 -10.47
CA SER A 97 6.25 -5.44 -11.16
C SER A 97 7.04 -5.54 -12.47
N ARG A 98 7.79 -6.63 -12.70
CA ARG A 98 8.62 -6.84 -13.90
C ARG A 98 7.88 -7.58 -15.02
N ILE A 99 6.82 -8.33 -14.71
CA ILE A 99 6.10 -9.16 -15.70
C ILE A 99 4.86 -8.46 -16.27
N LEU A 100 4.30 -7.47 -15.56
CA LEU A 100 3.11 -6.75 -16.01
C LEU A 100 3.43 -5.28 -16.32
N PRO A 101 3.86 -4.96 -17.56
CA PRO A 101 4.10 -3.58 -17.98
C PRO A 101 2.82 -2.71 -18.05
N SER A 102 1.64 -3.29 -17.85
CA SER A 102 0.33 -2.62 -17.91
C SER A 102 -0.19 -2.13 -16.55
N LEU A 103 0.59 -2.18 -15.49
CA LEU A 103 0.16 -1.66 -14.19
C LEU A 103 0.10 -0.13 -14.24
N GLN A 104 -1.02 0.43 -13.79
CA GLN A 104 -1.14 1.88 -13.62
C GLN A 104 -0.40 2.30 -12.34
N PRO A 105 0.66 3.11 -12.43
CA PRO A 105 1.36 3.57 -11.24
C PRO A 105 0.55 4.68 -10.55
N PHE A 106 0.36 4.52 -9.24
CA PHE A 106 -0.10 5.56 -8.33
C PHE A 106 1.10 6.01 -7.52
N VAL A 107 1.57 7.22 -7.75
CA VAL A 107 2.81 7.73 -7.14
C VAL A 107 2.48 8.78 -6.10
N THR A 108 3.00 8.59 -4.89
CA THR A 108 2.94 9.59 -3.83
C THR A 108 4.22 10.41 -3.82
N LEU A 109 4.10 11.73 -4.00
CA LEU A 109 5.23 12.65 -4.05
C LEU A 109 5.95 12.77 -2.71
N PHE A 110 5.19 12.80 -1.61
CA PHE A 110 5.72 12.93 -0.26
C PHE A 110 5.13 11.89 0.69
N HIS A 111 5.98 11.03 1.24
CA HIS A 111 5.62 9.98 2.18
C HIS A 111 6.41 10.11 3.49
N TRP A 112 6.38 11.31 4.06
CA TRP A 112 6.99 11.67 5.36
C TRP A 112 8.52 11.69 5.38
N ASP A 113 9.14 11.64 4.21
CA ASP A 113 10.57 11.60 3.95
C ASP A 113 11.13 12.98 3.62
N LEU A 114 10.83 13.97 4.47
CA LEU A 114 11.30 15.34 4.30
C LEU A 114 12.85 15.36 4.30
N PRO A 115 13.50 16.00 3.30
CA PRO A 115 14.95 16.16 3.32
C PRO A 115 15.42 16.87 4.59
N GLN A 116 16.37 16.25 5.30
CA GLN A 116 16.88 16.76 6.58
C GLN A 116 17.40 18.20 6.47
N THR A 117 18.01 18.57 5.35
CA THR A 117 18.49 19.94 5.11
C THR A 117 17.38 20.99 5.20
N LEU A 118 16.18 20.71 4.68
CA LEU A 118 15.05 21.64 4.75
C LEU A 118 14.49 21.74 6.17
N GLN A 119 14.52 20.62 6.90
CA GLN A 119 14.18 20.60 8.33
C GLN A 119 15.17 21.45 9.15
N ASP A 120 16.46 21.34 8.88
CA ASP A 120 17.51 22.04 9.61
C ASP A 120 17.59 23.54 9.26
N GLU A 121 17.39 23.89 7.98
CA GLU A 121 17.53 25.26 7.48
C GLU A 121 16.39 26.17 7.95
N TYR A 122 15.14 25.69 7.87
CA TYR A 122 13.98 26.52 8.15
C TYR A 122 12.84 25.80 8.87
N GLY A 123 13.04 24.56 9.29
CA GLY A 123 12.01 23.79 10.01
C GLY A 123 11.02 23.06 9.11
N GLY A 124 11.29 22.91 7.82
CA GLY A 124 10.42 22.17 6.92
C GLY A 124 9.01 22.77 6.83
N PHE A 125 8.00 21.94 7.12
CA PHE A 125 6.59 22.34 7.07
C PHE A 125 6.17 23.39 8.12
N PHE A 126 7.07 23.92 8.95
CA PHE A 126 6.80 25.08 9.80
C PHE A 126 7.07 26.43 9.14
N ASN A 127 7.52 26.43 7.89
CA ASN A 127 7.87 27.64 7.16
C ASN A 127 7.19 27.67 5.80
N SER A 128 6.72 28.84 5.38
CA SER A 128 6.07 29.00 4.06
C SER A 128 7.02 28.73 2.89
N ARG A 129 8.35 28.78 3.08
CA ARG A 129 9.34 28.43 2.04
C ARG A 129 9.16 27.02 1.49
N ILE A 130 8.66 26.09 2.31
CA ILE A 130 8.41 24.70 1.90
C ILE A 130 7.45 24.59 0.70
N ILE A 131 6.57 25.58 0.52
CA ILE A 131 5.59 25.60 -0.57
C ILE A 131 6.32 25.63 -1.91
N ASN A 132 7.31 26.52 -2.04
CA ASN A 132 8.06 26.67 -3.28
C ASN A 132 8.97 25.47 -3.53
N ASP A 133 9.72 25.03 -2.50
CA ASP A 133 10.65 23.89 -2.64
C ASP A 133 9.90 22.61 -3.02
N PHE A 134 8.71 22.39 -2.44
CA PHE A 134 7.90 21.22 -2.75
C PHE A 134 7.24 21.32 -4.13
N GLU A 135 6.84 22.52 -4.55
CA GLU A 135 6.34 22.76 -5.92
C GLU A 135 7.43 22.51 -6.97
N GLU A 136 8.67 22.97 -6.74
CA GLU A 136 9.81 22.74 -7.64
C GLU A 136 10.15 21.25 -7.74
N TYR A 137 10.20 20.54 -6.61
CA TYR A 137 10.37 19.08 -6.61
C TYR A 137 9.27 18.37 -7.40
N ALA A 138 8.00 18.72 -7.16
CA ALA A 138 6.88 18.12 -7.86
C ALA A 138 6.94 18.40 -9.37
N GLU A 139 7.38 19.60 -9.78
CA GLU A 139 7.54 19.94 -11.19
C GLU A 139 8.55 19.03 -11.89
N VAL A 140 9.70 18.75 -11.24
CA VAL A 140 10.69 17.81 -11.76
C VAL A 140 10.07 16.42 -11.90
N CYS A 141 9.36 15.93 -10.88
CA CYS A 141 8.68 14.63 -10.96
C CYS A 141 7.67 14.56 -12.12
N PHE A 142 6.88 15.60 -12.33
CA PHE A 142 5.92 15.64 -13.43
C PHE A 142 6.60 15.67 -14.80
N LYS A 143 7.69 16.41 -14.95
CA LYS A 143 8.49 16.44 -16.20
C LYS A 143 9.09 15.08 -16.53
N GLU A 144 9.70 14.43 -15.55
CA GLU A 144 10.48 13.21 -15.76
C GLU A 144 9.62 11.93 -15.84
N PHE A 145 8.49 11.91 -15.11
CA PHE A 145 7.68 10.70 -14.95
C PHE A 145 6.23 10.86 -15.41
N GLY A 146 5.78 12.08 -15.74
CA GLY A 146 4.41 12.35 -16.15
C GLY A 146 4.01 11.67 -17.47
N ASP A 147 4.97 11.23 -18.27
CA ASP A 147 4.72 10.42 -19.47
C ASP A 147 4.05 9.07 -19.11
N ARG A 148 4.49 8.45 -18.01
CA ARG A 148 4.06 7.12 -17.52
C ARG A 148 3.13 7.17 -16.31
N VAL A 149 3.24 8.19 -15.48
CA VAL A 149 2.46 8.34 -14.23
C VAL A 149 1.32 9.31 -14.44
N LYS A 150 0.09 8.79 -14.31
CA LYS A 150 -1.16 9.55 -14.50
C LYS A 150 -1.92 9.77 -13.21
N TYR A 151 -1.58 9.05 -12.15
CA TYR A 151 -2.23 9.15 -10.84
C TYR A 151 -1.20 9.57 -9.80
N TRP A 152 -1.38 10.79 -9.31
CA TRP A 152 -0.49 11.43 -8.36
C TRP A 152 -1.19 11.67 -7.04
N ILE A 153 -0.52 11.30 -5.95
CA ILE A 153 -0.87 11.67 -4.58
C ILE A 153 0.20 12.65 -4.13
N THR A 154 -0.19 13.79 -3.58
CA THR A 154 0.76 14.82 -3.14
C THR A 154 1.35 14.45 -1.78
N LEU A 155 0.50 14.31 -0.77
CA LEU A 155 0.87 14.03 0.61
C LEU A 155 0.27 12.70 1.06
N ASN A 156 1.09 11.81 1.63
CA ASN A 156 0.58 10.67 2.40
C ASN A 156 0.10 11.14 3.78
N GLU A 157 -1.12 10.78 4.17
CA GLU A 157 -1.63 10.90 5.56
C GLU A 157 -1.17 12.20 6.29
N PRO A 158 -1.53 13.39 5.78
CA PRO A 158 -0.98 14.67 6.26
C PRO A 158 -1.31 14.96 7.73
N TRP A 159 -2.45 14.45 8.21
CA TRP A 159 -2.83 14.55 9.62
C TRP A 159 -1.84 13.80 10.52
N THR A 160 -1.49 12.56 10.15
CA THR A 160 -0.56 11.71 10.89
C THR A 160 0.82 12.35 10.94
N TYR A 161 1.31 12.89 9.82
CA TYR A 161 2.58 13.62 9.75
C TYR A 161 2.61 14.81 10.73
N SER A 162 1.58 15.67 10.68
CA SER A 162 1.46 16.85 11.55
C SER A 162 1.38 16.49 13.03
N MET A 163 0.73 15.38 13.38
CA MET A 163 0.49 14.98 14.76
C MET A 163 1.63 14.17 15.38
N ASN A 164 2.28 13.28 14.61
CA ASN A 164 3.24 12.31 15.15
C ASN A 164 4.69 12.80 15.15
N ILE A 165 5.12 13.57 14.15
CA ILE A 165 6.54 13.95 14.04
C ILE A 165 6.91 15.05 15.03
N TYR A 166 5.96 15.89 15.42
CA TYR A 166 6.23 17.09 16.19
C TYR A 166 5.35 17.13 17.44
N THR A 167 5.65 16.24 18.38
CA THR A 167 5.07 16.27 19.74
C THR A 167 5.22 17.70 20.29
N SER A 168 4.13 18.48 20.30
CA SER A 168 3.90 19.76 21.00
C SER A 168 4.20 21.12 20.33
N THR A 169 4.62 21.23 19.06
CA THR A 169 4.73 22.55 18.39
C THR A 169 3.75 22.70 17.22
N ASN A 170 2.62 23.35 17.50
CA ASN A 170 1.60 23.84 16.57
C ASN A 170 1.33 22.98 15.30
N PRO A 171 0.62 21.84 15.42
CA PRO A 171 0.25 21.00 14.27
C PRO A 171 -0.61 21.72 13.24
N TYR A 172 -1.27 22.82 13.63
CA TYR A 172 -2.06 23.64 12.72
C TYR A 172 -1.18 24.41 11.73
N LEU A 173 -0.01 24.89 12.16
CA LEU A 173 0.90 25.60 11.26
C LEU A 173 1.49 24.66 10.20
N ALA A 174 1.93 23.48 10.61
CA ALA A 174 2.40 22.44 9.70
C ALA A 174 1.30 22.00 8.72
N SER A 175 0.08 21.81 9.22
CA SER A 175 -1.07 21.46 8.37
C SER A 175 -1.44 22.58 7.41
N HIS A 176 -1.33 23.85 7.84
CA HIS A 176 -1.61 25.01 6.99
C HIS A 176 -0.66 25.06 5.79
N TYR A 177 0.65 24.92 5.99
CA TYR A 177 1.61 24.93 4.90
C TYR A 177 1.54 23.65 4.03
N GLN A 178 1.21 22.50 4.61
CA GLN A 178 0.90 21.29 3.82
C GLN A 178 -0.28 21.52 2.87
N LEU A 179 -1.38 22.14 3.34
CA LEU A 179 -2.53 22.44 2.50
C LEU A 179 -2.22 23.45 1.39
N LEU A 180 -1.43 24.48 1.68
CA LEU A 180 -1.00 25.45 0.69
C LEU A 180 -0.08 24.82 -0.36
N ALA A 181 0.89 24.01 0.06
CA ALA A 181 1.79 23.31 -0.86
C ALA A 181 1.03 22.30 -1.73
N HIS A 182 0.08 21.54 -1.15
CA HIS A 182 -0.83 20.68 -1.90
C HIS A 182 -1.58 21.47 -2.99
N ALA A 183 -2.19 22.59 -2.62
CA ALA A 183 -2.96 23.41 -3.55
C ALA A 183 -2.09 23.99 -4.68
N ALA A 184 -0.87 24.43 -4.35
CA ALA A 184 0.11 24.92 -5.31
C ALA A 184 0.49 23.84 -6.34
N ILE A 185 0.85 22.64 -5.87
CA ILE A 185 1.21 21.51 -6.73
C ILE A 185 0.03 21.06 -7.61
N VAL A 186 -1.18 20.98 -7.05
CA VAL A 186 -2.37 20.62 -7.84
C VAL A 186 -2.67 21.67 -8.90
N LYS A 187 -2.48 22.96 -8.58
CA LYS A 187 -2.62 24.04 -9.56
C LYS A 187 -1.57 23.91 -10.66
N LEU A 188 -0.30 23.70 -10.30
CA LEU A 188 0.80 23.47 -11.24
C LEU A 188 0.50 22.30 -12.19
N TYR A 189 0.08 21.16 -11.64
CA TYR A 189 -0.27 19.99 -12.45
C TYR A 189 -1.37 20.34 -13.45
N LYS A 190 -2.52 20.86 -12.98
CA LYS A 190 -3.66 21.17 -13.84
C LYS A 190 -3.43 22.25 -14.90
N THR A 191 -2.47 23.14 -14.70
CA THR A 191 -2.19 24.22 -15.65
C THR A 191 -1.11 23.88 -16.66
N LYS A 192 -0.22 22.92 -16.35
CA LYS A 192 0.99 22.66 -17.14
C LYS A 192 1.13 21.22 -17.65
N TYR A 193 0.52 20.22 -17.01
CA TYR A 193 0.69 18.78 -17.32
C TYR A 193 -0.66 18.08 -17.49
#